data_AF-A0A7T8JSI0-F1
#
_entry.id   AF-A0A7T8JSI0-F1
#
_cell.length_a   1.000
_cell.length_b   1.000
_cell.length_c   1.000
_cell.angle_alpha   90.00
_cell.angle_beta   90.00
_cell.angle_gamma   90.00
#
_symmetry.space_group_name_H-M   'P 1'
#
loop_
_entity.id
_entity.type
_entity.pdbx_description
1 polymer ?
#
loop_
_entity_poly.entity_id
_entity_poly.type
_entity_poly.pdbx_seq_one_letter_code
_entity_poly.pdbx_strand_id
1 'polypeptide(L)' 'MKQFTRALDKDGRCFNYLCRAFPRLTSEQVKAGIFNGPQIRKLLKDTEFQTP' A
#
# COMPACT_ATOMS: atom_id res chain seq x y z
N MET A 1 4.58 -4.86 20.73
CA MET A 1 3.61 -4.55 19.64
C MET A 1 3.72 -5.64 18.58
N LYS A 2 2.70 -6.49 18.42
CA LYS A 2 2.65 -7.45 17.30
C LYS A 2 1.92 -6.78 16.15
N GLN A 3 2.66 -6.20 15.20
CA GLN A 3 2.06 -5.78 13.95
C GLN A 3 1.88 -7.03 13.09
N PHE A 4 0.62 -7.40 12.83
CA PHE A 4 0.24 -8.46 11.90
C PHE A 4 0.29 -7.94 10.47
N THR A 5 1.41 -7.38 10.06
CA THR A 5 1.60 -6.85 8.72
C THR A 5 2.09 -7.98 7.83
N ARG A 6 1.18 -8.56 7.03
CA ARG A 6 1.60 -9.39 5.90
C ARG A 6 2.41 -8.49 4.98
N ALA A 7 3.72 -8.75 4.90
CA ALA A 7 4.60 -8.00 4.02
C ALA A 7 4.04 -8.09 2.59
N LEU A 8 3.81 -6.93 1.97
CA LEU A 8 3.54 -6.89 0.54
C LEU A 8 4.78 -7.41 -0.21
N ASP A 9 4.53 -8.16 -1.28
CA ASP A 9 5.61 -8.59 -2.18
C ASP A 9 6.24 -7.34 -2.82
N LYS A 10 7.54 -7.14 -2.58
CA LYS A 10 8.27 -5.95 -3.06
C LYS A 10 8.32 -5.88 -4.58
N ASP A 11 8.26 -7.03 -5.24
CA ASP A 11 8.34 -7.13 -6.70
C ASP A 11 6.94 -7.23 -7.33
N GLY A 12 5.90 -7.25 -6.50
CA GLY A 12 4.51 -7.32 -6.93
C GLY A 12 4.04 -6.03 -7.63
N ARG A 13 3.17 -6.19 -8.64
CA ARG A 13 2.54 -5.07 -9.36
C ARG A 13 1.83 -4.11 -8.40
N CYS A 14 1.20 -4.65 -7.36
CA CYS A 14 0.52 -3.89 -6.31
C CYS A 14 1.48 -3.01 -5.49
N PHE A 15 2.65 -3.52 -5.09
CA PHE A 15 3.64 -2.72 -4.35
C PHE A 15 4.18 -1.57 -5.19
N ASN A 16 4.53 -1.85 -6.45
CA ASN A 16 4.97 -0.82 -7.39
C ASN A 16 3.90 0.25 -7.64
N TYR A 17 2.63 -0.15 -7.76
CA TYR A 17 1.51 0.78 -7.84
C TYR A 17 1.41 1.64 -6.59
N LEU A 18 1.47 1.05 -5.40
CA LEU A 18 1.38 1.78 -4.12
C LEU A 18 2.52 2.78 -3.92
N CYS A 19 3.75 2.42 -4.30
CA CYS A 19 4.89 3.35 -4.28
C CYS A 19 4.69 4.55 -5.23
N ARG A 20 4.06 4.33 -6.40
CA ARG A 20 3.72 5.42 -7.34
C ARG A 20 2.53 6.26 -6.86
N ALA A 21 1.51 5.63 -6.29
CA ALA A 21 0.31 6.30 -5.79
C ALA A 21 0.57 7.16 -4.54
N PHE A 22 1.59 6.78 -3.76
CA PHE A 22 2.01 7.47 -2.54
C PHE A 22 3.53 7.72 -2.52
N PRO A 23 4.04 8.66 -3.35
CA PRO A 23 5.48 8.94 -3.43
C PRO A 23 6.06 9.54 -2.13
N ARG A 24 5.20 9.94 -1.18
CA ARG A 24 5.59 10.45 0.14
C ARG A 24 5.80 9.34 1.18
N LEU A 25 5.38 8.10 0.89
CA LEU A 25 5.63 6.95 1.76
C LEU A 25 6.94 6.28 1.34
N THR A 26 7.70 5.81 2.33
CA THR A 26 8.89 5.00 2.03
C THR A 26 8.48 3.60 1.57
N SER A 27 9.36 2.93 0.83
CA SER A 27 9.18 1.53 0.43
C SER A 27 8.90 0.61 1.62
N GLU A 28 9.49 0.90 2.78
CA GLU A 28 9.31 0.13 4.02
C GLU A 28 7.92 0.36 4.60
N GLN A 29 7.43 1.61 4.60
CA GLN A 29 6.08 1.93 5.05
C GLN A 29 5.03 1.27 4.16
N VAL A 30 5.20 1.34 2.83
CA VAL A 30 4.34 0.65 1.87
C VAL A 30 4.40 -0.86 2.10
N LYS A 31 5.60 -1.45 2.27
CA LYS A 31 5.77 -2.90 2.48
C LYS A 31 5.11 -3.38 3.77
N ALA A 32 5.23 -2.58 4.82
CA ALA A 32 4.61 -2.82 6.11
C ALA A 32 3.10 -2.52 6.11
N GLY A 33 2.52 -2.03 5.01
CA GLY A 33 1.10 -1.68 4.95
C GLY A 33 0.72 -0.51 5.86
N ILE A 34 1.67 0.39 6.15
CA ILE A 34 1.46 1.54 7.03
C ILE A 34 0.81 2.65 6.21
N PHE A 35 -0.52 2.72 6.30
CA PHE A 35 -1.33 3.75 5.68
C PHE A 35 -2.21 4.44 6.72
N ASN A 36 -2.46 5.74 6.54
CA ASN A 36 -3.43 6.46 7.36
C ASN A 36 -4.87 6.30 6.82
N GLY A 37 -5.86 6.68 7.61
CA GLY A 37 -7.27 6.56 7.23
C GLY A 37 -7.62 7.16 5.86
N PRO A 38 -7.18 8.40 5.54
CA PRO A 38 -7.37 8.99 4.21
C PRO A 38 -6.73 8.19 3.06
N GLN A 39 -5.51 7.67 3.25
CA GLN A 39 -4.82 6.85 2.25
C GLN A 39 -5.55 5.53 2.00
N ILE A 40 -6.03 4.86 3.07
CA ILE A 40 -6.84 3.66 2.96
C ILE A 40 -8.15 3.95 2.21
N ARG A 41 -8.84 5.04 2.56
CA ARG A 41 -10.06 5.47 1.85
C ARG A 41 -9.82 5.77 0.37
N LYS A 42 -8.64 6.30 0.03
CA LYS A 42 -8.25 6.52 -1.38
C LYS A 42 -8.10 5.17 -2.09
N LEU A 43 -7.37 4.22 -1.51
CA LEU A 43 -7.22 2.88 -2.07
C LEU A 43 -8.54 2.14 -2.24
N LEU A 44 -9.43 2.25 -1.24
CA LEU A 44 -10.78 1.68 -1.31
C LEU A 44 -11.69 2.35 -2.34
N LYS A 45 -11.34 3.51 -2.89
CA LYS A 45 -12.07 4.15 -3.99
C LYS A 45 -11.38 3.99 -5.33
N ASP A 46 -10.15 3.49 -5.33
CA ASP A 46 -9.33 3.39 -6.52
C ASP A 46 -9.67 2.10 -7.26
N THR A 47 -10.27 2.25 -8.45
CA THR A 47 -10.70 1.11 -9.26
C THR A 47 -9.52 0.30 -9.77
N GLU A 48 -8.35 0.91 -10.01
CA GLU A 48 -7.14 0.18 -10.43
C GLU A 48 -6.56 -0.67 -9.30
N PHE A 49 -6.78 -0.26 -8.04
CA PHE A 49 -6.37 -1.06 -6.89
C PHE A 49 -7.33 -2.21 -6.59
N GLN A 50 -8.63 -2.05 -6.91
CA GLN A 50 -9.65 -3.07 -6.68
C GLN A 50 -9.70 -4.17 -7.76
N THR A 51 -9.13 -3.92 -8.94
CA THR A 51 -9.08 -4.93 -10.00
C THR A 51 -8.13 -6.09 -9.61
N PRO A 52 -8.63 -7.34 -9.57
CA PRO A 52 -7.84 -8.52 -9.19
C PRO A 52 -6.76 -8.90 -10.21
#